data_AF-A0A8J4STY1-F1
#
_entry.id   AF-A0A8J4STY1-F1
#
_cell.length_a   1.000
_cell.length_b   1.000
_cell.length_c   1.000
_cell.angle_alpha   90.00
_cell.angle_beta   90.00
_cell.angle_gamma   90.00
#
_symmetry.space_group_name_H-M   'P 1'
#
loop_
_entity.id
_entity.type
_entity.pdbx_description
1 polymer ?
#
loop_
_entity_poly.entity_id
_entity_poly.type
_entity_poly.pdbx_seq_one_letter_code
_entity_poly.pdbx_strand_id
1 'polypeptide(L)'
;MDDQMYLVKLADCAIDLFLAGVCLGRASRAISIGIHLHDYEIRLATTFAKLACKRIESNLGDSSDLHRDKHRIASELLAHRGYPVSHPLTRVW
;
A
#
# COMPACT_ATOMS: atom_id res chain seq x y z
N MET A 1 8.03 19.63 -6.45
CA MET A 1 7.25 18.44 -6.87
C MET A 1 8.14 17.20 -6.65
N ASP A 2 8.83 17.14 -5.50
CA ASP A 2 10.10 16.39 -5.38
C ASP A 2 9.98 15.13 -4.49
N ASP A 3 8.93 15.03 -3.66
CA ASP A 3 8.70 13.88 -2.79
C ASP A 3 7.74 12.86 -3.41
N GLN A 4 8.12 12.32 -4.57
CA GLN A 4 7.29 11.36 -5.31
C GLN A 4 6.93 10.12 -4.47
N MET A 5 7.83 9.65 -3.62
CA MET A 5 7.57 8.49 -2.75
C MET A 5 6.54 8.78 -1.65
N TYR A 6 6.52 10.00 -1.11
CA TYR A 6 5.46 10.40 -0.18
C TYR A 6 4.12 10.54 -0.89
N LEU A 7 4.15 11.11 -2.10
CA LEU A 7 2.95 11.31 -2.92
C LEU A 7 2.27 9.98 -3.28
N VAL A 8 3.05 8.95 -3.63
CA VAL A 8 2.51 7.60 -3.89
C VAL A 8 1.82 7.04 -2.65
N LYS A 9 2.44 7.12 -1.48
CA LYS A 9 1.82 6.65 -0.22
C LYS A 9 0.52 7.39 0.09
N LEU A 10 0.51 8.71 -0.09
CA LEU A 10 -0.68 9.52 0.13
C LEU A 10 -1.78 9.14 -0.86
N ALA A 11 -1.44 8.91 -2.12
CA ALA A 11 -2.37 8.45 -3.13
C ALA A 11 -2.95 7.07 -2.79
N ASP A 12 -2.11 6.11 -2.38
CA ASP A 12 -2.56 4.77 -1.96
C ASP A 12 -3.52 4.86 -0.76
N CYS A 13 -3.21 5.70 0.24
CA CYS A 13 -4.09 5.92 1.38
C CYS A 13 -5.44 6.54 0.97
N ALA A 14 -5.40 7.52 0.05
CA ALA A 14 -6.61 8.16 -0.46
C ALA A 14 -7.50 7.19 -1.24
N ILE A 15 -6.88 6.32 -2.06
CA ILE A 15 -7.58 5.28 -2.81
C ILE A 15 -8.24 4.29 -1.85
N ASP A 16 -7.51 3.81 -0.85
CA ASP A 16 -8.04 2.87 0.14
C ASP A 16 -9.20 3.47 0.94
N LEU A 17 -9.08 4.73 1.37
CA LEU A 17 -10.13 5.44 2.09
C LEU A 17 -11.38 5.63 1.22
N PHE A 18 -11.19 6.06 -0.03
CA PHE A 18 -12.30 6.26 -0.97
C PHE A 18 -13.01 4.94 -1.25
N LEU A 19 -12.26 3.87 -1.54
CA LEU A 19 -12.84 2.56 -1.87
C LEU A 19 -13.58 1.97 -0.66
N ALA A 20 -13.05 2.15 0.56
CA ALA A 20 -13.75 1.74 1.78
C ALA A 20 -15.07 2.50 1.96
N GLY A 21 -15.08 3.82 1.71
CA GLY A 21 -16.30 4.63 1.72
C GLY A 21 -17.33 4.18 0.68
N VAL A 22 -16.90 3.86 -0.54
CA VAL A 22 -17.77 3.34 -1.61
C VAL A 22 -18.37 1.99 -1.23
N CYS A 23 -17.56 1.06 -0.72
CA CYS A 23 -18.04 -0.26 -0.27
C CYS A 23 -19.07 -0.14 0.87
N LEU A 24 -18.81 0.72 1.85
CA LEU A 24 -19.73 0.97 2.96
C LEU A 24 -21.01 1.64 2.48
N GLY A 25 -20.93 2.68 1.65
CA GLY A 25 -22.11 3.36 1.10
C GLY A 25 -22.99 2.43 0.28
N ARG A 26 -22.38 1.54 -0.52
CA ARG A 26 -23.09 0.49 -1.26
C ARG A 26 -23.78 -0.50 -0.32
N ALA A 27 -23.07 -1.04 0.67
CA ALA A 27 -23.63 -1.96 1.65
C ALA A 27 -24.79 -1.30 2.45
N SER A 28 -24.63 -0.05 2.87
CA SER A 28 -25.69 0.72 3.53
C SER A 28 -26.93 0.85 2.66
N ARG A 29 -26.77 1.12 1.37
CA ARG A 29 -27.89 1.19 0.43
C ARG A 29 -28.56 -0.17 0.24
N ALA A 30 -27.79 -1.25 0.16
CA ALA A 30 -28.31 -2.61 0.03
C ALA A 30 -29.16 -3.02 1.24
N ILE A 31 -28.74 -2.63 2.45
CA ILE A 31 -29.53 -2.78 3.69
C ILE A 31 -30.83 -1.98 3.59
N SER A 32 -30.76 -0.71 3.21
CA SER A 32 -31.93 0.17 3.18
C SER A 32 -33.01 -0.28 2.18
N ILE A 33 -32.61 -0.87 1.06
CA ILE A 33 -33.55 -1.39 0.05
C ILE A 33 -33.99 -2.84 0.37
N GLY A 34 -33.29 -3.54 1.28
CA GLY A 34 -33.58 -4.93 1.63
C GLY A 34 -33.20 -5.91 0.53
N ILE A 35 -32.07 -5.68 -0.16
CA ILE A 35 -31.59 -6.56 -1.23
C ILE A 35 -31.28 -7.96 -0.66
N HIS A 36 -31.56 -8.99 -1.45
CA HIS A 36 -31.21 -10.36 -1.10
C HIS A 36 -29.69 -10.48 -0.81
N LEU A 37 -29.35 -11.17 0.27
CA LEU A 37 -27.96 -11.42 0.68
C LEU A 37 -27.17 -10.15 1.11
N HIS A 38 -27.84 -9.08 1.54
CA HIS A 38 -27.19 -7.88 2.08
C HIS A 38 -26.23 -8.18 3.25
N ASP A 39 -26.52 -9.19 4.08
CA ASP A 39 -25.62 -9.64 5.16
C ASP A 39 -24.23 -10.07 4.68
N TYR A 40 -24.13 -10.64 3.48
CA TYR A 40 -22.85 -11.00 2.89
C TYR A 40 -22.10 -9.76 2.42
N GLU A 41 -22.81 -8.82 1.80
CA GLU A 41 -22.25 -7.55 1.35
C GLU A 41 -21.73 -6.69 2.52
N ILE A 42 -22.43 -6.69 3.66
CA ILE A 42 -21.93 -6.09 4.90
C ILE A 42 -20.62 -6.74 5.32
N ARG A 43 -20.54 -8.08 5.29
CA ARG A 43 -19.32 -8.81 5.68
C ARG A 43 -18.16 -8.49 4.74
N LEU A 44 -18.40 -8.39 3.44
CA LEU A 44 -17.41 -7.96 2.46
C LEU A 44 -16.94 -6.52 2.73
N ALA A 45 -17.87 -5.58 2.84
CA ALA A 45 -17.55 -4.16 3.03
C ALA A 45 -16.80 -3.92 4.36
N THR A 46 -17.24 -4.55 5.45
CA THR A 46 -16.57 -4.43 6.76
C THR A 46 -15.20 -5.08 6.78
N THR A 47 -15.02 -6.22 6.12
CA THR A 47 -13.71 -6.87 6.00
C THR A 47 -12.76 -6.03 5.16
N PHE A 48 -13.23 -5.52 4.02
CA PHE A 48 -12.46 -4.64 3.16
C PHE A 48 -12.04 -3.36 3.90
N ALA A 49 -12.96 -2.69 4.59
CA ALA A 49 -12.66 -1.48 5.35
C ALA A 49 -11.60 -1.72 6.44
N LYS A 50 -11.64 -2.85 7.15
CA LYS A 50 -10.61 -3.21 8.14
C LYS A 50 -9.24 -3.43 7.49
N LEU A 51 -9.19 -4.08 6.34
CA LEU A 51 -7.95 -4.27 5.59
C LEU A 51 -7.39 -2.95 5.05
N ALA A 52 -8.26 -2.08 4.54
CA ALA A 52 -7.90 -0.74 4.07
C ALA A 52 -7.33 0.11 5.21
N CYS A 53 -7.98 0.14 6.39
CA CYS A 53 -7.44 0.85 7.55
C CYS A 53 -6.05 0.36 7.94
N LYS A 54 -5.82 -0.97 7.97
CA LYS A 54 -4.49 -1.53 8.27
C LYS A 54 -3.43 -1.12 7.25
N ARG A 55 -3.78 -1.06 5.96
CA ARG A 55 -2.87 -0.58 4.91
C ARG A 55 -2.52 0.90 5.08
N ILE A 56 -3.51 1.74 5.39
CA ILE A 56 -3.32 3.16 5.68
C ILE A 56 -2.38 3.34 6.89
N GLU A 57 -2.63 2.65 8.00
CA GLU A 57 -1.78 2.69 9.19
C GLU A 57 -0.34 2.27 8.88
N SER A 58 -0.16 1.21 8.10
CA SER A 58 1.16 0.75 7.65
C SER A 58 1.88 1.77 6.77
N ASN A 59 1.15 2.45 5.89
CA ASN A 59 1.72 3.46 4.99
C ASN A 59 2.11 4.74 5.75
N LEU A 60 1.36 5.09 6.80
CA LEU A 60 1.67 6.23 7.68
C LEU A 60 2.83 5.95 8.64
N GLY A 61 2.99 4.69 9.08
CA GLY A 61 4.04 4.28 10.02
C GLY A 61 5.42 4.05 9.42
N ASP A 62 5.59 4.19 8.10
CA ASP A 62 6.86 3.89 7.43
C ASP A 62 7.94 4.95 7.74
N SER A 63 9.14 4.50 8.10
CA SER A 63 10.21 5.38 8.62
C SER A 63 10.89 6.17 7.50
N SER A 64 11.31 7.41 7.81
CA SER A 64 12.10 8.25 6.90
C SER A 64 13.44 7.62 6.50
N ASP A 65 13.97 6.74 7.35
CA ASP A 65 15.26 6.07 7.12
C ASP A 65 15.20 5.10 5.94
N LEU A 66 14.10 4.35 5.80
CA LEU A 66 13.90 3.44 4.69
C LEU A 66 13.83 4.18 3.34
N HIS A 67 13.30 5.40 3.33
CA HIS A 67 13.26 6.24 2.13
C HIS A 67 14.68 6.62 1.67
N ARG A 68 15.53 7.04 2.62
CA ARG A 68 16.92 7.38 2.36
C ARG A 68 17.70 6.18 1.81
N ASP A 69 17.52 5.01 2.40
CA ASP A 69 18.21 3.79 1.97
C ASP A 69 17.77 3.37 0.56
N LYS A 70 16.47 3.43 0.25
CA LYS A 70 15.95 3.17 -1.10
C LYS A 70 16.59 4.08 -2.15
N HIS A 71 16.70 5.38 -1.86
CA HIS A 71 17.35 6.33 -2.76
C HIS A 71 18.84 6.01 -2.92
N ARG A 72 19.54 5.69 -1.83
CA ARG A 72 20.96 5.32 -1.87
C ARG A 72 21.20 4.05 -2.70
N ILE A 73 20.44 2.99 -2.46
CA ILE A 73 20.52 1.74 -3.21
C ILE A 73 20.29 1.99 -4.71
N ALA A 74 19.27 2.78 -5.05
CA ALA A 74 19.00 3.12 -6.45
C ALA A 74 20.16 3.90 -7.09
N SER A 75 20.78 4.82 -6.35
CA SER A 75 21.94 5.58 -6.83
C SER A 75 23.18 4.71 -7.04
N GLU A 76 23.45 3.75 -6.15
CA GLU A 76 24.56 2.80 -6.27
C GLU A 76 24.33 1.84 -7.45
N LEU A 77 23.11 1.32 -7.61
CA LEU A 77 22.72 0.47 -8.73
C LEU A 77 22.91 1.20 -10.08
N LEU A 78 22.52 2.48 -10.14
CA LEU A 78 22.66 3.30 -11.34
C LEU A 78 24.12 3.60 -11.66
N ALA A 79 24.94 3.91 -10.66
CA ALA A 79 26.37 4.18 -10.83
C ALA A 79 27.12 2.98 -11.42
N HIS A 80 26.80 1.77 -10.96
CA HIS A 80 27.41 0.53 -11.46
C HIS A 80 26.75 -0.01 -12.75
N ARG A 81 25.64 0.61 -13.21
CA ARG A 81 24.81 0.14 -14.34
C ARG A 81 24.39 -1.34 -14.24
N GLY A 82 24.23 -1.83 -13.03
CA GLY A 82 23.99 -3.24 -12.76
C GLY A 82 24.05 -3.56 -11.26
N TYR A 83 23.65 -4.78 -10.90
CA TYR A 83 23.67 -5.23 -9.51
C TYR A 83 25.12 -5.32 -9.00
N PRO A 84 25.51 -4.54 -7.97
CA PRO A 84 26.92 -4.37 -7.61
C PRO A 84 27.49 -5.52 -6.78
N VAL A 85 26.65 -6.34 -6.14
CA VAL A 85 27.11 -7.38 -5.21
C VAL A 85 27.49 -8.64 -5.98
N SER A 86 28.74 -9.06 -5.84
CA SER A 86 29.24 -10.33 -6.36
C SER A 86 28.69 -11.52 -5.56
N HIS A 87 28.53 -12.67 -6.22
CA HIS A 87 28.06 -13.89 -5.57
C HIS A 87 29.02 -14.30 -4.42
N PRO A 88 28.54 -14.77 -3.26
CA PRO A 88 29.41 -15.13 -2.13
C PRO A 88 30.45 -16.21 -2.46
N LEU A 89 30.15 -17.10 -3.41
CA LEU A 89 31.02 -18.18 -3.86
C LEU A 89 32.06 -17.77 -4.92
N THR A 90 32.09 -16.50 -5.35
CA THR A 90 33.05 -16.06 -6.39
C THR A 90 34.49 -16.02 -5.88
N ARG A 91 34.70 -16.05 -4.56
CA ARG A 91 36.03 -16.12 -3.92
C ARG A 91 36.10 -17.34 -3.00
N VAL A 92 36.28 -18.50 -3.61
CA VAL A 92 36.72 -19.71 -2.90
C VAL A 92 38.26 -19.73 -2.93
N TRP A 93 38.85 -19.97 -1.76
CA TRP A 93 40.29 -20.18 -1.55
C TRP A 93 40.84 -21.38 -2.33
#